data_AF-A0A1M6YV90-F1
#
_entry.id   AF-A0A1M6YV90-F1
#
_cell.length_a   1.000
_cell.length_b   1.000
_cell.length_c   1.000
_cell.angle_alpha   90.00
_cell.angle_beta   90.00
_cell.angle_gamma   90.00
#
_symmetry.space_group_name_H-M   'P 1'
#
loop_
_entity.id
_entity.type
_entity.pdbx_description
1 polymer ?
#
loop_
_entity_poly.entity_id
_entity_poly.type
_entity_poly.pdbx_seq_one_letter_code
_entity_poly.pdbx_strand_id
1 'polypeptide(L)'
;MFQLIEASDNTLHRIQSLARTSRNGDLEEEGWLSEFNYYTKSTIYQLLVPIAIYQIMQRKLTLVDVSIDKSIDLHYKLAKQIYISYTDDFEFAEITSENYFPNDKNWKVLLKNDSKTYWRQGAPMGLLDKAIQFLIIKEYESERIISFEEFEKKVDTDLSKSELSDINLITDIFLLFHPTNRPHPLANINYASFNISMYIRAKEV
;
A
#
# COMPACT_ATOMS: atom_id res chain seq x y z
N MET A 1 -9.42 5.20 -16.04
CA MET A 1 -8.66 6.40 -15.64
C MET A 1 -9.32 7.14 -14.49
N PHE A 2 -10.59 7.55 -14.62
CA PHE A 2 -11.32 8.24 -13.53
C PHE A 2 -11.25 7.52 -12.17
N GLN A 3 -11.52 6.21 -12.14
CA GLN A 3 -11.41 5.39 -10.92
C GLN A 3 -10.01 5.40 -10.29
N LEU A 4 -8.95 5.46 -11.10
CA LEU A 4 -7.57 5.51 -10.58
C LEU A 4 -7.30 6.86 -9.90
N ILE A 5 -7.81 7.95 -10.46
CA ILE A 5 -7.66 9.30 -9.89
C ILE A 5 -8.40 9.38 -8.56
N GLU A 6 -9.68 9.00 -8.52
CA GLU A 6 -10.47 9.02 -7.28
C GLU A 6 -9.87 8.11 -6.21
N ALA A 7 -9.41 6.91 -6.59
CA ALA A 7 -8.72 6.03 -5.66
C ALA A 7 -7.44 6.66 -5.12
N SER A 8 -6.64 7.29 -5.98
CA SER A 8 -5.38 7.96 -5.58
C SER A 8 -5.63 9.14 -4.64
N ASP A 9 -6.68 9.92 -4.87
CA ASP A 9 -7.08 11.03 -3.98
C ASP A 9 -7.51 10.49 -2.60
N ASN A 10 -8.29 9.40 -2.58
CA ASN A 10 -8.65 8.73 -1.33
C ASN A 10 -7.43 8.19 -0.58
N THR A 11 -6.47 7.60 -1.29
CA THR A 11 -5.19 7.15 -0.73
C THR A 11 -4.39 8.31 -0.15
N LEU A 12 -4.30 9.43 -0.87
CA LEU A 12 -3.60 10.62 -0.39
C LEU A 12 -4.24 11.17 0.89
N HIS A 13 -5.57 11.28 0.92
CA HIS A 13 -6.30 11.69 2.12
C HIS A 13 -6.08 10.72 3.29
N ARG A 14 -6.01 9.40 3.03
CA ARG A 14 -5.67 8.41 4.05
C ARG A 14 -4.27 8.60 4.60
N ILE A 15 -3.27 8.80 3.74
CA ILE A 15 -1.88 9.05 4.15
C ILE A 15 -1.80 10.32 5.01
N GLN A 16 -2.46 11.40 4.59
CA GLN A 16 -2.53 12.64 5.37
C GLN A 16 -3.21 12.43 6.73
N SER A 17 -4.30 11.65 6.76
CA SER A 17 -4.97 11.30 8.01
C SER A 17 -4.05 10.50 8.93
N LEU A 18 -3.35 9.49 8.41
CA LEU A 18 -2.37 8.69 9.18
C LEU A 18 -1.26 9.56 9.76
N ALA A 19 -0.72 10.49 8.96
CA ALA A 19 0.30 11.42 9.44
C ALA A 19 -0.23 12.34 10.56
N ARG A 20 -1.48 12.79 10.47
CA ARG A 20 -2.13 13.57 11.54
C ARG A 20 -2.35 12.71 12.79
N THR A 21 -2.90 11.51 12.65
CA THR A 21 -3.12 10.55 13.74
C THR A 21 -1.80 10.22 14.45
N SER A 22 -0.71 10.01 13.70
CA SER A 22 0.62 9.80 14.28
C SER A 22 1.10 10.99 15.11
N ARG A 23 0.96 12.22 14.61
CA ARG A 23 1.36 13.43 15.35
C ARG A 23 0.60 13.63 16.66
N ASN A 24 -0.58 13.03 16.78
CA ASN A 24 -1.39 13.07 17.99
C ASN A 24 -1.05 11.95 18.99
N GLY A 25 -0.16 11.01 18.65
CA GLY A 25 0.14 9.83 19.47
C GLY A 25 -0.90 8.71 19.36
N ASP A 26 -1.83 8.80 18.41
CA ASP A 26 -2.92 7.83 18.26
C ASP A 26 -2.50 6.59 17.44
N LEU A 27 -1.23 6.48 17.03
CA LEU A 27 -0.65 5.31 16.32
C LEU A 27 0.40 4.55 17.16
N GLU A 28 0.48 4.82 18.46
CA GLU A 28 1.37 4.10 19.39
C GLU A 28 0.90 2.65 19.64
N GLU A 29 1.50 1.91 20.58
CA GLU A 29 1.27 0.46 20.77
C GLU A 29 -0.21 0.04 20.94
N GLU A 30 -1.04 0.90 21.54
CA GLU A 30 -2.50 0.69 21.71
C GLU A 30 -3.33 1.61 20.78
N GLY A 31 -2.70 2.12 19.72
CA GLY A 31 -3.27 3.08 18.78
C GLY A 31 -4.27 2.49 17.79
N TRP A 32 -4.76 3.30 16.87
CA TRP A 32 -5.86 2.94 15.96
C TRP A 32 -5.51 1.80 14.98
N LEU A 33 -4.22 1.52 14.78
CA LEU A 33 -3.68 0.44 13.96
C LEU A 33 -3.14 -0.76 14.76
N SER A 34 -3.34 -0.76 16.09
CA SER A 34 -2.88 -1.86 16.96
C SER A 34 -3.68 -3.15 16.74
N GLU A 35 -4.94 -3.01 16.39
CA GLU A 35 -5.86 -4.12 16.14
C GLU A 35 -6.40 -4.11 14.72
N PHE A 36 -6.83 -5.28 14.27
CA PHE A 36 -7.43 -5.46 12.96
C PHE A 36 -8.93 -5.07 12.94
N ASN A 37 -9.19 -3.82 13.32
CA ASN A 37 -10.52 -3.22 13.41
C ASN A 37 -10.95 -2.53 12.10
N TYR A 38 -12.10 -1.86 12.12
CA TYR A 38 -12.61 -1.09 10.99
C TYR A 38 -11.60 -0.08 10.41
N TYR A 39 -10.89 0.66 11.26
CA TYR A 39 -9.94 1.68 10.82
C TYR A 39 -8.76 1.07 10.08
N THR A 40 -8.22 -0.04 10.59
CA THR A 40 -7.15 -0.80 9.92
C THR A 40 -7.63 -1.36 8.58
N LYS A 41 -8.80 -2.03 8.56
CA LYS A 41 -9.40 -2.56 7.31
C LYS A 41 -9.59 -1.46 6.26
N SER A 42 -10.17 -0.32 6.65
CA SER A 42 -10.40 0.85 5.78
C SER A 42 -9.09 1.41 5.25
N THR A 43 -8.06 1.49 6.11
CA THR A 43 -6.73 1.95 5.72
C THR A 43 -6.11 1.03 4.67
N ILE A 44 -6.08 -0.28 4.93
CA ILE A 44 -5.52 -1.27 3.99
C ILE A 44 -6.25 -1.21 2.64
N TYR A 45 -7.59 -1.21 2.66
CA TYR A 45 -8.39 -1.10 1.45
C TYR A 45 -8.03 0.15 0.64
N GLN A 46 -8.03 1.33 1.28
CA GLN A 46 -7.74 2.60 0.60
C GLN A 46 -6.30 2.69 0.08
N LEU A 47 -5.34 2.01 0.71
CA LEU A 47 -3.95 1.97 0.24
C LEU A 47 -3.79 1.02 -0.97
N LEU A 48 -4.51 -0.09 -1.00
CA LEU A 48 -4.39 -1.12 -2.05
C LEU A 48 -5.26 -0.89 -3.29
N VAL A 49 -6.36 -0.14 -3.20
CA VAL A 49 -7.27 0.05 -4.35
C VAL A 49 -6.57 0.66 -5.59
N PRO A 50 -5.74 1.72 -5.50
CA PRO A 50 -5.09 2.30 -6.68
C PRO A 50 -4.20 1.30 -7.42
N ILE A 51 -3.44 0.49 -6.69
CA ILE A 51 -2.56 -0.53 -7.27
C ILE A 51 -3.35 -1.71 -7.86
N ALA A 52 -4.53 -2.00 -7.32
CA ALA A 52 -5.44 -2.97 -7.91
C ALA A 52 -6.02 -2.49 -9.23
N ILE A 53 -6.41 -1.21 -9.31
CA ILE A 53 -6.83 -0.57 -10.56
C ILE A 53 -5.68 -0.59 -11.58
N TYR A 54 -4.46 -0.27 -11.14
CA TYR A 54 -3.27 -0.37 -11.99
C TYR A 54 -3.09 -1.78 -12.56
N GLN A 55 -3.28 -2.83 -11.75
CA GLN A 55 -3.13 -4.21 -12.24
C GLN A 55 -4.21 -4.60 -13.26
N ILE A 56 -5.46 -4.16 -13.07
CA ILE A 56 -6.51 -4.32 -14.10
C ILE A 56 -6.14 -3.58 -15.38
N MET A 57 -5.64 -2.34 -15.27
CA MET A 57 -5.18 -1.57 -16.43
C MET A 57 -4.05 -2.31 -17.16
N GLN A 58 -3.03 -2.76 -16.44
CA GLN A 58 -1.88 -3.48 -17.01
C GLN A 58 -2.31 -4.71 -17.83
N ARG A 59 -3.30 -5.48 -17.36
CA ARG A 59 -3.82 -6.65 -18.09
C ARG A 59 -4.53 -6.28 -19.40
N LYS A 60 -5.18 -5.13 -19.42
CA LYS A 60 -5.96 -4.64 -20.58
C LYS A 60 -5.13 -3.80 -21.56
N LEU A 61 -3.95 -3.34 -21.14
CA LEU A 61 -3.06 -2.47 -21.90
C LEU A 61 -2.28 -3.17 -23.01
N THR A 62 -2.36 -4.49 -23.13
CA THR A 62 -1.72 -5.25 -24.23
C THR A 62 -2.25 -4.88 -25.63
N LEU A 63 -3.24 -3.99 -25.74
CA LEU A 63 -3.85 -3.56 -26.99
C LEU A 63 -3.92 -2.03 -27.20
N VAL A 64 -3.53 -1.22 -26.21
CA VAL A 64 -3.66 0.24 -26.29
C VAL A 64 -2.28 0.88 -26.21
N ASP A 65 -1.86 1.49 -27.30
CA ASP A 65 -0.67 2.34 -27.32
C ASP A 65 -0.95 3.58 -26.45
N VAL A 66 -0.46 3.56 -25.21
CA VAL A 66 -0.55 4.70 -24.28
C VAL A 66 0.20 5.93 -24.78
N SER A 67 1.04 5.80 -25.82
CA SER A 67 1.74 6.94 -26.42
C SER A 67 0.80 7.93 -27.14
N ILE A 68 -0.45 7.53 -27.40
CA ILE A 68 -1.45 8.39 -28.06
C ILE A 68 -1.92 9.53 -27.13
N ASP A 69 -1.95 9.31 -25.81
CA ASP A 69 -2.35 10.32 -24.84
C ASP A 69 -1.34 10.41 -23.69
N LYS A 70 -0.57 11.50 -23.69
CA LYS A 70 0.46 11.80 -22.69
C LYS A 70 -0.09 11.86 -21.26
N SER A 71 -1.35 12.26 -21.08
CA SER A 71 -2.01 12.28 -19.77
C SER A 71 -2.24 10.86 -19.27
N ILE A 72 -2.68 9.96 -20.15
CA ILE A 72 -2.90 8.55 -19.82
C ILE A 72 -1.57 7.86 -19.48
N ASP A 73 -0.54 8.09 -20.29
CA ASP A 73 0.82 7.58 -20.07
C ASP A 73 1.38 8.03 -18.71
N LEU A 74 1.22 9.31 -18.36
CA LEU A 74 1.67 9.83 -17.07
C LEU A 74 0.97 9.15 -15.89
N HIS A 75 -0.37 9.08 -15.89
CA HIS A 75 -1.11 8.44 -14.79
C HIS A 75 -0.75 6.95 -14.66
N TYR A 76 -0.55 6.26 -15.78
CA TYR A 76 -0.11 4.87 -15.78
C TYR A 76 1.28 4.71 -15.16
N LYS A 77 2.25 5.55 -15.56
CA LYS A 77 3.61 5.56 -15.01
C LYS A 77 3.61 5.86 -13.51
N LEU A 78 2.79 6.82 -13.06
CA LEU A 78 2.67 7.15 -11.64
C LEU A 78 2.08 5.99 -10.84
N ALA A 79 1.01 5.36 -11.33
CA ALA A 79 0.42 4.21 -10.67
C ALA A 79 1.39 3.02 -10.61
N LYS A 80 2.21 2.83 -11.65
CA LYS A 80 3.32 1.89 -11.63
C LYS A 80 4.35 2.23 -10.55
N GLN A 81 4.75 3.49 -10.39
CA GLN A 81 5.68 3.89 -9.33
C GLN A 81 5.09 3.66 -7.93
N ILE A 82 3.80 3.92 -7.73
CA ILE A 82 3.11 3.58 -6.48
C ILE A 82 3.16 2.07 -6.22
N TYR A 83 2.88 1.24 -7.23
CA TYR A 83 2.98 -0.22 -7.12
C TYR A 83 4.39 -0.67 -6.73
N ILE A 84 5.43 -0.16 -7.41
CA ILE A 84 6.83 -0.52 -7.13
C ILE A 84 7.23 -0.06 -5.71
N SER A 85 6.75 1.10 -5.25
CA SER A 85 7.11 1.61 -3.91
C SER A 85 6.69 0.70 -2.74
N TYR A 86 5.72 -0.20 -2.95
CA TYR A 86 5.38 -1.23 -1.95
C TYR A 86 6.49 -2.28 -1.78
N THR A 87 7.35 -2.44 -2.78
CA THR A 87 8.40 -3.46 -2.82
C THR A 87 9.81 -2.91 -2.62
N ASP A 88 9.97 -1.58 -2.57
CA ASP A 88 11.27 -0.88 -2.53
C ASP A 88 11.77 -0.60 -1.10
N ASP A 89 11.36 -1.40 -0.12
CA ASP A 89 11.75 -1.19 1.28
C ASP A 89 13.28 -1.30 1.50
N PHE A 90 13.95 -2.18 0.77
CA PHE A 90 15.42 -2.29 0.79
C PHE A 90 16.13 -1.09 0.14
N GLU A 91 15.67 -0.64 -1.03
CA GLU A 91 16.23 0.56 -1.69
C GLU A 91 16.03 1.79 -0.80
N PHE A 92 14.87 1.89 -0.15
CA PHE A 92 14.59 2.97 0.78
C PHE A 92 15.55 2.96 1.98
N ALA A 93 15.80 1.79 2.57
CA ALA A 93 16.75 1.64 3.67
C ALA A 93 18.19 1.99 3.26
N GLU A 94 18.60 1.64 2.03
CA GLU A 94 19.92 1.99 1.50
C GLU A 94 20.09 3.52 1.38
N ILE A 95 19.08 4.21 0.82
CA ILE A 95 19.10 5.66 0.66
C ILE A 95 19.16 6.38 2.02
N THR A 96 18.44 5.89 3.02
CA THR A 96 18.43 6.46 4.38
C THR A 96 19.61 6.02 5.24
N SER A 97 20.49 5.14 4.72
CA SER A 97 21.61 4.54 5.46
C SER A 97 21.16 3.82 6.73
N GLU A 98 19.99 3.19 6.70
CA GLU A 98 19.42 2.45 7.82
C GLU A 98 19.77 0.96 7.75
N ASN A 99 20.11 0.36 8.88
CA ASN A 99 20.25 -1.08 8.97
C ASN A 99 18.86 -1.72 8.84
N TYR A 100 18.65 -2.54 7.81
CA TYR A 100 17.36 -3.16 7.53
C TYR A 100 17.54 -4.65 7.21
N PHE A 101 17.09 -5.50 8.14
CA PHE A 101 17.24 -6.95 8.11
C PHE A 101 15.91 -7.66 8.46
N PRO A 102 14.81 -7.40 7.74
CA PRO A 102 13.49 -7.96 8.03
C PRO A 102 13.42 -9.49 7.83
N ASN A 103 14.44 -10.07 7.20
CA ASN A 103 14.52 -11.50 6.88
C ASN A 103 15.48 -12.27 7.80
N ASP A 104 15.95 -11.67 8.90
CA ASP A 104 16.73 -12.37 9.91
C ASP A 104 15.95 -13.57 10.47
N LYS A 105 16.59 -14.72 10.70
CA LYS A 105 15.91 -15.93 11.20
C LYS A 105 15.23 -15.71 12.56
N ASN A 106 15.79 -14.81 13.37
CA ASN A 106 15.31 -14.49 14.71
C ASN A 106 14.56 -13.15 14.76
N TRP A 107 14.10 -12.62 13.60
CA TRP A 107 13.48 -11.30 13.50
C TRP A 107 12.38 -11.07 14.55
N LYS A 108 11.52 -12.06 14.83
CA LYS A 108 10.44 -11.96 15.84
C LYS A 108 10.93 -11.62 17.25
N VAL A 109 12.10 -12.13 17.63
CA VAL A 109 12.69 -11.87 18.95
C VAL A 109 13.38 -10.50 18.95
N LEU A 110 14.12 -10.21 17.88
CA LEU A 110 14.90 -8.98 17.73
C LEU A 110 14.02 -7.73 17.60
N LEU A 111 12.83 -7.90 17.05
CA LEU A 111 11.82 -6.87 16.85
C LEU A 111 11.35 -6.19 18.14
N LYS A 112 11.44 -6.87 19.29
CA LYS A 112 11.16 -6.26 20.60
C LYS A 112 12.19 -5.21 21.01
N ASN A 113 13.41 -5.34 20.49
CA ASN A 113 14.52 -4.45 20.83
C ASN A 113 14.73 -3.38 19.75
N ASP A 114 14.55 -3.75 18.48
CA ASP A 114 14.75 -2.85 17.35
C ASP A 114 13.74 -3.16 16.23
N SER A 115 12.55 -2.57 16.33
CA SER A 115 11.52 -2.77 15.32
C SER A 115 11.88 -2.11 13.97
N LYS A 116 12.72 -1.07 13.96
CA LYS A 116 13.08 -0.36 12.74
C LYS A 116 13.91 -1.23 11.81
N THR A 117 14.86 -1.99 12.38
CA THR A 117 15.74 -2.88 11.62
C THR A 117 15.09 -4.21 11.25
N TYR A 118 14.28 -4.80 12.13
CA TYR A 118 13.81 -6.19 11.95
C TYR A 118 12.33 -6.32 11.57
N TRP A 119 11.54 -5.25 11.61
CA TRP A 119 10.15 -5.27 11.15
C TRP A 119 10.09 -5.03 9.65
N ARG A 120 9.32 -5.84 8.93
CA ARG A 120 9.15 -5.70 7.48
C ARG A 120 8.25 -4.51 7.12
N GLN A 121 8.78 -3.59 6.32
CA GLN A 121 8.11 -2.35 5.91
C GLN A 121 7.67 -2.34 4.43
N GLY A 122 8.08 -3.35 3.64
CA GLY A 122 7.62 -3.57 2.26
C GLY A 122 6.97 -4.94 2.06
N ALA A 123 6.20 -5.07 0.99
CA ALA A 123 5.55 -6.30 0.60
C ALA A 123 6.41 -7.05 -0.43
N PRO A 124 6.81 -8.31 -0.19
CA PRO A 124 7.36 -9.15 -1.25
C PRO A 124 6.38 -9.22 -2.42
N MET A 125 6.88 -9.14 -3.64
CA MET A 125 6.06 -9.06 -4.87
C MET A 125 4.91 -10.08 -4.91
N GLY A 126 5.22 -11.35 -4.57
CA GLY A 126 4.20 -12.41 -4.56
C GLY A 126 3.09 -12.20 -3.52
N LEU A 127 3.39 -11.60 -2.36
CA LEU A 127 2.39 -11.26 -1.35
C LEU A 127 1.57 -10.04 -1.76
N LEU A 128 2.22 -9.04 -2.36
CA LEU A 128 1.55 -7.86 -2.89
C LEU A 128 0.54 -8.25 -3.98
N ASP A 129 0.95 -9.07 -4.94
CA ASP A 129 0.07 -9.54 -6.03
C ASP A 129 -1.13 -10.31 -5.50
N LYS A 130 -0.92 -11.18 -4.51
CA LYS A 130 -1.98 -11.93 -3.82
C LYS A 130 -3.00 -11.01 -3.15
N ALA A 131 -2.52 -10.00 -2.41
CA ALA A 131 -3.40 -9.04 -1.78
C ALA A 131 -4.14 -8.15 -2.79
N ILE A 132 -3.52 -7.82 -3.91
CA ILE A 132 -4.20 -7.12 -4.99
C ILE A 132 -5.27 -8.02 -5.63
N GLN A 133 -4.96 -9.29 -5.91
CA GLN A 133 -5.95 -10.26 -6.42
C GLN A 133 -7.12 -10.42 -5.47
N PHE A 134 -6.89 -10.32 -4.17
CA PHE A 134 -7.95 -10.38 -3.18
C PHE A 134 -9.02 -9.29 -3.39
N LEU A 135 -8.64 -8.12 -3.92
CA LEU A 135 -9.55 -7.00 -4.22
C LEU A 135 -10.22 -7.08 -5.59
N ILE A 136 -9.73 -7.91 -6.50
CA ILE A 136 -10.23 -8.00 -7.86
C ILE A 136 -11.20 -9.17 -7.95
N ILE A 137 -12.39 -8.93 -8.49
CA ILE A 137 -13.33 -9.98 -8.86
C ILE A 137 -13.60 -9.95 -10.35
N LYS A 138 -13.93 -11.13 -10.88
CA LYS A 138 -14.36 -11.33 -12.27
C LYS A 138 -15.87 -11.46 -12.30
N GLU A 139 -16.52 -10.58 -13.05
CA GLU A 139 -17.96 -10.59 -13.34
C GLU A 139 -18.15 -10.77 -14.84
N TYR A 140 -18.51 -11.98 -15.25
CA TYR A 140 -18.64 -12.40 -16.65
C TYR A 140 -17.39 -12.04 -17.48
N GLU A 141 -17.49 -11.00 -18.30
CA GLU A 141 -16.46 -10.51 -19.23
C GLU A 141 -15.66 -9.31 -18.67
N SER A 142 -15.88 -8.93 -17.41
CA SER A 142 -15.27 -7.76 -16.81
C SER A 142 -14.57 -8.05 -15.49
N GLU A 143 -13.53 -7.28 -15.21
CA GLU A 143 -12.86 -7.24 -13.91
C GLU A 143 -13.24 -5.93 -13.23
N ARG A 144 -13.60 -6.01 -11.95
CA ARG A 144 -13.81 -4.83 -11.10
C ARG A 144 -13.15 -5.02 -9.74
N ILE A 145 -12.97 -3.88 -9.06
CA ILE A 145 -12.57 -3.87 -7.66
C ILE A 145 -13.80 -4.09 -6.79
N ILE A 146 -13.66 -4.88 -5.73
CA ILE A 146 -14.71 -5.05 -4.73
C ILE A 146 -14.93 -3.73 -3.98
N SER A 147 -16.16 -3.47 -3.55
CA SER A 147 -16.46 -2.35 -2.66
C SER A 147 -15.84 -2.57 -1.28
N PHE A 148 -15.76 -1.51 -0.47
CA PHE A 148 -15.26 -1.65 0.90
C PHE A 148 -16.12 -2.59 1.74
N GLU A 149 -17.45 -2.58 1.56
CA GLU A 149 -18.36 -3.49 2.24
C GLU A 149 -18.11 -4.96 1.85
N GLU A 150 -17.90 -5.22 0.56
CA GLU A 150 -17.53 -6.55 0.06
C GLU A 150 -16.17 -7.00 0.60
N PHE A 151 -15.20 -6.08 0.67
CA PHE A 151 -13.90 -6.33 1.28
C PHE A 151 -14.04 -6.70 2.76
N GLU A 152 -14.77 -5.91 3.55
CA GLU A 152 -14.97 -6.16 4.98
C GLU A 152 -15.61 -7.53 5.22
N LYS A 153 -16.68 -7.85 4.48
CA LYS A 153 -17.34 -9.17 4.54
C LYS A 153 -16.39 -10.31 4.18
N LYS A 154 -15.60 -10.15 3.10
CA LYS A 154 -14.65 -11.17 2.63
C LYS A 154 -13.56 -11.42 3.66
N VAL A 155 -13.01 -10.34 4.21
CA VAL A 155 -12.01 -10.37 5.28
C VAL A 155 -12.55 -11.05 6.54
N ASP A 156 -13.74 -10.70 7.02
CA ASP A 156 -14.31 -11.30 8.23
C ASP A 156 -14.66 -12.78 8.04
N THR A 157 -15.10 -13.15 6.85
CA THR A 157 -15.36 -14.55 6.51
C THR A 157 -14.08 -15.37 6.46
N ASP A 158 -13.01 -14.83 5.86
CA ASP A 158 -11.74 -15.54 5.71
C ASP A 158 -10.92 -15.58 7.01
N LEU A 159 -10.98 -14.55 7.86
CA LEU A 159 -10.36 -14.55 9.19
C LEU A 159 -10.89 -15.66 10.10
N SER A 160 -12.16 -16.03 9.96
CA SER A 160 -12.78 -17.11 10.73
C SER A 160 -12.24 -18.50 10.38
N LYS A 161 -11.55 -18.64 9.24
CA LYS A 161 -10.91 -19.87 8.76
C LYS A 161 -9.40 -19.71 8.97
N SER A 162 -8.89 -20.25 10.07
CA SER A 162 -7.58 -19.94 10.68
C SER A 162 -6.31 -20.23 9.87
N GLU A 163 -6.30 -20.21 8.54
CA GLU A 163 -5.11 -20.49 7.73
C GLU A 163 -5.05 -19.53 6.53
N LEU A 164 -4.08 -18.61 6.58
CA LEU A 164 -3.46 -18.02 5.40
C LEU A 164 -4.43 -17.32 4.43
N SER A 165 -5.30 -16.44 4.91
CA SER A 165 -5.89 -15.47 3.96
C SER A 165 -4.75 -14.64 3.36
N ASP A 166 -4.73 -14.52 2.05
CA ASP A 166 -3.68 -13.80 1.31
C ASP A 166 -3.54 -12.34 1.78
N ILE A 167 -4.61 -11.77 2.34
CA ILE A 167 -4.61 -10.44 2.95
C ILE A 167 -3.89 -10.42 4.31
N ASN A 168 -4.02 -11.46 5.15
CA ASN A 168 -3.31 -11.56 6.45
C ASN A 168 -1.79 -11.55 6.28
N LEU A 169 -1.28 -11.94 5.12
CA LEU A 169 0.16 -11.95 4.86
C LEU A 169 0.74 -10.55 4.65
N ILE A 170 -0.11 -9.56 4.35
CA ILE A 170 0.31 -8.16 4.22
C ILE A 170 -0.26 -7.27 5.32
N THR A 171 -1.17 -7.77 6.16
CA THR A 171 -1.65 -7.00 7.32
C THR A 171 -0.50 -6.62 8.23
N ASP A 172 0.52 -7.46 8.39
CA ASP A 172 1.69 -7.20 9.22
C ASP A 172 2.49 -5.95 8.80
N ILE A 173 2.36 -5.53 7.54
CA ILE A 173 3.00 -4.33 7.00
C ILE A 173 2.25 -3.07 7.44
N PHE A 174 0.93 -3.17 7.63
CA PHE A 174 0.06 -2.04 7.98
C PHE A 174 -0.33 -2.01 9.46
N LEU A 175 -0.40 -3.17 10.12
CA LEU A 175 -0.63 -3.29 11.55
C LEU A 175 0.54 -2.69 12.30
N LEU A 176 0.23 -1.91 13.33
CA LEU A 176 1.23 -1.19 14.13
C LEU A 176 2.18 -0.32 13.27
N PHE A 177 1.71 0.13 12.10
CA PHE A 177 2.46 1.07 11.28
C PHE A 177 2.67 2.38 12.05
N HIS A 178 3.92 2.86 12.06
CA HIS A 178 4.29 4.13 12.70
C HIS A 178 5.31 4.87 11.84
N PRO A 179 5.07 6.11 11.40
CA PRO A 179 5.94 6.80 10.44
C PRO A 179 7.37 7.04 10.96
N THR A 180 7.58 7.18 12.26
CA THR A 180 8.92 7.36 12.85
C THR A 180 9.67 6.04 13.08
N ASN A 181 8.98 5.02 13.57
CA ASN A 181 9.61 3.78 14.05
C ASN A 181 9.57 2.68 12.98
N ARG A 182 8.64 2.80 12.02
CA ARG A 182 8.33 1.85 10.94
C ARG A 182 7.88 2.61 9.68
N PRO A 183 8.74 3.45 9.09
CA PRO A 183 8.40 4.25 7.92
C PRO A 183 8.09 3.37 6.69
N HIS A 184 6.83 3.00 6.49
CA HIS A 184 6.35 2.48 5.21
C HIS A 184 6.65 3.48 4.08
N PRO A 185 7.20 3.05 2.92
CA PRO A 185 7.59 3.95 1.83
C PRO A 185 6.49 4.93 1.39
N LEU A 186 5.23 4.49 1.37
CA LEU A 186 4.06 5.33 1.05
C LEU A 186 3.66 6.35 2.12
N ALA A 187 3.98 6.07 3.37
CA ALA A 187 3.63 6.94 4.49
C ALA A 187 4.77 7.90 4.86
N ASN A 188 5.95 7.73 4.26
CA ASN A 188 6.99 8.73 4.32
C ASN A 188 6.57 9.92 3.44
N ILE A 189 5.93 10.90 4.06
CA ILE A 189 5.40 12.10 3.41
C ILE A 189 6.48 12.79 2.59
N ASN A 190 7.77 12.72 2.95
CA ASN A 190 8.82 13.33 2.12
C ASN A 190 9.03 12.58 0.81
N TYR A 191 8.81 11.26 0.75
CA TYR A 191 8.90 10.46 -0.48
C TYR A 191 7.62 10.56 -1.32
N ALA A 192 6.45 10.54 -0.67
CA ALA A 192 5.17 10.84 -1.33
C ALA A 192 5.19 12.28 -1.87
N SER A 193 5.70 13.25 -1.10
CA SER A 193 5.90 14.63 -1.52
C SER A 193 7.01 14.76 -2.56
N PHE A 194 8.05 13.92 -2.56
CA PHE A 194 9.08 13.93 -3.61
C PHE A 194 8.51 13.45 -4.95
N ASN A 195 7.73 12.37 -4.94
CA ASN A 195 7.01 11.90 -6.12
C ASN A 195 5.89 12.88 -6.55
N ILE A 196 5.20 13.52 -5.60
CA ILE A 196 4.16 14.53 -5.87
C ILE A 196 4.76 15.90 -6.26
N SER A 197 5.97 16.26 -5.82
CA SER A 197 6.65 17.52 -6.18
C SER A 197 7.38 17.42 -7.51
N MET A 198 7.88 16.24 -7.88
CA MET A 198 8.17 15.92 -9.28
C MET A 198 6.92 16.09 -10.16
N TYR A 199 5.75 15.67 -9.66
CA TYR A 199 4.46 15.83 -10.34
C TYR A 199 4.01 17.30 -10.49
N ILE A 200 4.28 18.19 -9.53
CA ILE A 200 3.99 19.64 -9.68
C ILE A 200 4.94 20.26 -10.71
N ARG A 201 6.24 19.93 -10.69
CA ARG A 201 7.21 20.45 -11.67
C ARG A 201 6.96 19.96 -13.10
N ALA A 202 6.40 18.76 -13.28
CA ALA A 202 6.04 18.23 -14.59
C ALA A 202 4.77 18.88 -15.20
N LYS A 203 3.99 19.64 -14.42
CA LYS A 203 2.86 20.45 -14.92
C LYS A 203 3.27 21.87 -15.37
N GLU A 204 4.49 22.30 -15.05
CA GLU A 204 5.02 23.63 -15.35
C GLU A 204 5.95 23.65 -16.59
N VAL A 205 6.07 22.52 -17.31
CA VAL A 205 6.83 22.36 -18.57
C VAL A 205 5.92 21.80 -19.65
#